data_AF-A0A2Z6UH83-F1
#
_entry.id   AF-A0A2Z6UH83-F1
#
_cell.length_a   1.000
_cell.length_b   1.000
_cell.length_c   1.000
_cell.angle_alpha   90.00
_cell.angle_beta   90.00
_cell.angle_gamma   90.00
#
_symmetry.space_group_name_H-M   'P 1'
#
loop_
_entity.id
_entity.type
_entity.pdbx_description
1 polymer ?
#
loop_
_entity_poly.entity_id
_entity_poly.type
_entity_poly.pdbx_seq_one_letter_code
_entity_poly.pdbx_strand_id
1 'polypeptide(L)'
;MKHQHGITLIELIVVIVILGVLAITALPRFINFGSDAKIASLDSVASQIEATVQMVKAKALVKGLRVSASNPGDQVEYLVDFGFGRSEVDWRNLCPESLAELGDNMQLSDFIDIGPDSLLSSRVNNQYTLIGFELPSAGQPTDQGCYLIYDSFGDPICNVTVVTVDC
;
A
#
# COMPACT_ATOMS: atom_id res chain seq x y z
N MET A 1 30.25 -19.33 55.98
CA MET A 1 29.06 -20.01 55.43
C MET A 1 28.14 -18.94 54.84
N LYS A 2 27.87 -18.96 53.53
CA LYS A 2 26.97 -18.00 52.88
C LYS A 2 25.53 -18.49 53.12
N HIS A 3 24.72 -17.71 53.82
CA HIS A 3 23.30 -18.00 53.98
C HIS A 3 22.60 -17.88 52.62
N GLN A 4 22.22 -19.01 52.02
CA GLN A 4 21.27 -19.02 50.91
C GLN A 4 19.90 -18.60 51.47
N HIS A 5 19.48 -17.38 51.15
CA HIS A 5 18.12 -16.94 51.37
C HIS A 5 17.25 -17.63 50.30
N GLY A 6 16.48 -18.63 50.71
CA GLY A 6 15.49 -19.26 49.85
C GLY A 6 14.31 -18.32 49.60
N ILE A 7 13.75 -18.38 48.39
CA ILE A 7 12.46 -17.74 48.07
C ILE A 7 11.38 -18.31 49.00
N THR A 8 10.52 -17.44 49.53
CA THR A 8 9.39 -17.86 50.35
C THR A 8 8.21 -18.32 49.47
N LEU A 9 7.39 -19.24 49.96
CA LEU A 9 6.18 -19.69 49.25
C LEU A 9 5.25 -18.52 48.86
N ILE A 10 5.12 -17.52 49.74
CA ILE A 10 4.29 -16.35 49.49
C ILE A 10 4.84 -15.47 48.36
N GLU A 11 6.16 -15.33 48.26
CA GLU A 11 6.82 -14.53 47.23
C GLU A 11 6.57 -15.14 45.84
N LEU A 12 6.62 -16.47 45.72
CA LEU A 12 6.27 -17.16 44.49
C LEU A 12 4.78 -16.97 44.15
N ILE A 13 3.88 -17.07 45.12
CA ILE A 13 2.42 -16.90 44.92
C ILE A 13 2.10 -15.48 44.45
N VAL A 14 2.69 -14.46 45.06
CA VAL A 14 2.45 -13.06 44.68
C VAL A 14 2.92 -12.82 43.24
N VAL A 15 4.06 -13.38 42.84
CA VAL A 15 4.56 -13.25 41.46
C VAL A 15 3.61 -13.86 40.44
N ILE A 16 3.13 -15.09 40.65
CA ILE A 16 2.20 -15.73 39.70
C ILE A 16 0.86 -15.00 39.64
N VAL A 17 0.38 -14.42 40.75
CA VAL A 17 -0.85 -13.61 40.78
C VAL A 17 -0.66 -12.33 39.97
N ILE A 18 0.45 -11.62 40.16
CA ILE A 18 0.76 -10.40 39.40
C ILE A 18 0.88 -10.73 37.90
N LEU A 19 1.61 -11.79 37.55
CA LEU A 19 1.73 -12.24 36.16
C LEU A 19 0.37 -12.64 35.56
N GLY A 20 -0.51 -13.27 36.35
CA GLY A 20 -1.87 -13.61 35.94
C GLY A 20 -2.71 -12.38 35.59
N VAL A 21 -2.68 -11.35 36.43
CA VAL A 21 -3.41 -10.08 36.18
C VAL A 21 -2.84 -9.37 34.94
N LEU A 22 -1.51 -9.26 34.83
CA LEU A 22 -0.86 -8.64 33.68
C LEU A 22 -1.18 -9.36 32.37
N ALA A 23 -1.15 -10.69 32.36
CA ALA A 23 -1.45 -11.49 31.19
C ALA A 23 -2.89 -11.28 30.68
N ILE A 24 -3.88 -11.26 31.58
CA ILE A 24 -5.30 -11.04 31.22
C ILE A 24 -5.50 -9.65 30.61
N THR A 25 -4.80 -8.62 31.11
CA THR A 25 -4.92 -7.25 30.57
C THR A 25 -4.16 -7.04 29.26
N ALA A 26 -3.06 -7.76 29.02
CA ALA A 26 -2.23 -7.61 27.83
C ALA A 26 -2.74 -8.41 26.62
N LEU A 27 -3.37 -9.57 26.84
CA LEU A 27 -3.81 -10.48 25.78
C LEU A 27 -4.75 -9.84 24.73
N PRO A 28 -5.78 -9.05 25.09
CA PRO A 28 -6.71 -8.49 24.10
C PRO A 28 -6.04 -7.50 23.14
N ARG A 29 -5.06 -6.72 23.62
CA ARG A 29 -4.32 -5.76 22.79
C ARG A 29 -3.30 -6.46 21.90
N PHE A 30 -2.67 -7.53 22.41
CA PHE A 30 -1.68 -8.29 21.65
C PHE A 30 -2.26 -8.90 20.36
N ILE A 31 -3.53 -9.33 20.38
CA ILE A 31 -4.22 -9.90 19.22
C ILE A 31 -4.44 -8.84 18.11
N ASN A 32 -4.77 -7.60 18.47
CA ASN A 32 -5.10 -6.56 17.48
C ASN A 32 -3.89 -5.86 16.86
N PHE A 33 -2.71 -5.89 17.51
CA PHE A 33 -1.51 -5.20 16.99
C PHE A 33 -1.08 -5.67 15.59
N GLY A 34 -1.35 -6.92 15.22
CA GLY A 34 -1.03 -7.42 13.89
C GLY A 34 -1.85 -6.74 12.80
N SER A 35 -3.17 -6.70 12.98
CA SER A 35 -4.11 -6.05 12.04
C SER A 35 -3.86 -4.54 11.98
N ASP A 36 -3.74 -3.88 13.14
CA ASP A 36 -3.45 -2.44 13.22
C ASP A 36 -2.13 -2.07 12.52
N ALA A 37 -1.09 -2.91 12.64
CA ALA A 37 0.19 -2.69 11.97
C ALA A 37 0.09 -2.87 10.44
N LYS A 38 -0.68 -3.85 9.97
CA LYS A 38 -0.95 -4.03 8.53
C LYS A 38 -1.69 -2.82 7.96
N ILE A 39 -2.76 -2.38 8.63
CA ILE A 39 -3.57 -1.23 8.21
C ILE A 39 -2.70 0.03 8.15
N ALA A 40 -1.93 0.31 9.20
CA ALA A 40 -1.03 1.47 9.22
C ALA A 40 0.04 1.42 8.11
N SER A 41 0.50 0.22 7.75
CA SER A 41 1.43 0.03 6.63
C SER A 41 0.74 0.31 5.28
N LEU A 42 -0.49 -0.16 5.09
CA LEU A 42 -1.28 0.12 3.88
C LEU A 42 -1.58 1.61 3.73
N ASP A 43 -1.93 2.31 4.82
CA ASP A 43 -2.18 3.75 4.80
C ASP A 43 -0.92 4.55 4.44
N SER A 44 0.25 4.10 4.92
CA SER A 44 1.54 4.68 4.55
C SER A 44 1.84 4.51 3.07
N VAL A 45 1.56 3.34 2.50
CA VAL A 45 1.75 3.07 1.07
C VAL A 45 0.73 3.84 0.23
N ALA A 46 -0.54 3.90 0.65
CA ALA A 46 -1.57 4.69 -0.01
C ALA A 46 -1.16 6.17 -0.10
N SER A 47 -0.64 6.74 0.98
CA SER A 47 -0.12 8.12 1.01
C SER A 47 1.04 8.32 0.03
N GLN A 48 1.92 7.33 -0.13
CA GLN A 48 3.03 7.38 -1.10
C GLN A 48 2.53 7.31 -2.54
N ILE A 49 1.49 6.49 -2.81
CA ILE A 49 0.82 6.43 -4.12
C ILE A 49 0.21 7.79 -4.45
N GLU A 50 -0.56 8.37 -3.53
CA GLU A 50 -1.19 9.68 -3.74
C GLU A 50 -0.13 10.76 -4.04
N ALA A 51 0.97 10.78 -3.30
CA ALA A 51 2.06 11.71 -3.54
C ALA A 51 2.71 11.48 -4.92
N THR A 52 2.93 10.23 -5.31
CA THR A 52 3.48 9.84 -6.62
C THR A 52 2.56 10.29 -7.75
N VAL A 53 1.27 9.99 -7.64
CA VAL A 53 0.24 10.39 -8.60
C VAL A 53 0.21 11.90 -8.76
N GLN A 54 0.21 12.66 -7.65
CA GLN A 54 0.25 14.11 -7.68
C GLN A 54 1.51 14.63 -8.36
N MET A 55 2.68 14.04 -8.07
CA MET A 55 3.94 14.39 -8.70
C MET A 55 3.90 14.17 -10.22
N VAL A 56 3.40 13.01 -10.65
CA VAL A 56 3.31 12.67 -12.09
C VAL A 56 2.33 13.57 -12.81
N LYS A 57 1.13 13.79 -12.24
CA LYS A 57 0.15 14.74 -12.77
C LYS A 57 0.71 16.15 -12.87
N ALA A 58 1.37 16.64 -11.83
CA ALA A 58 1.97 17.96 -11.83
C ALA A 58 3.00 18.09 -12.96
N LYS A 59 3.82 17.06 -13.17
CA LYS A 59 4.81 17.05 -14.24
C LYS A 59 4.18 16.96 -15.63
N ALA A 60 3.13 16.16 -15.81
CA ALA A 60 2.34 16.11 -17.04
C ALA A 60 1.79 17.49 -17.41
N LEU A 61 1.20 18.19 -16.43
CA LEU A 61 0.68 19.55 -16.60
C LEU A 61 1.77 20.56 -16.94
N VAL A 62 2.95 20.47 -16.30
CA VAL A 62 4.11 21.32 -16.61
C VAL A 62 4.63 21.08 -18.03
N LYS A 63 4.56 19.84 -18.54
CA LYS A 63 4.85 19.52 -19.94
C LYS A 63 3.78 20.05 -20.92
N GLY A 64 2.66 20.58 -20.42
CA GLY A 64 1.56 21.11 -21.23
C GLY A 64 0.51 20.09 -21.62
N LEU A 65 0.58 18.86 -21.08
CA LEU A 65 -0.43 17.84 -21.34
C LEU A 65 -1.79 18.25 -20.76
N ARG A 66 -2.86 17.87 -21.45
CA ARG A 66 -4.23 18.13 -21.04
C ARG A 66 -5.06 16.86 -21.20
N VAL A 67 -6.10 16.79 -20.39
CA VAL A 67 -7.14 15.77 -20.55
C VAL A 67 -7.78 15.90 -21.92
N SER A 68 -7.99 14.78 -22.59
CA SER A 68 -8.69 14.69 -23.87
C SER A 68 -10.05 14.04 -23.65
N ALA A 69 -11.08 14.52 -24.35
CA ALA A 69 -12.43 13.96 -24.29
C ALA A 69 -12.61 12.72 -25.18
N SER A 70 -11.62 12.43 -26.04
CA SER A 70 -11.62 11.29 -26.96
C SER A 70 -10.22 10.72 -27.07
N ASN A 71 -10.12 9.41 -27.38
CA ASN A 71 -8.82 8.76 -27.59
C ASN A 71 -8.01 9.53 -28.65
N PRO A 72 -6.85 10.10 -28.31
CA PRO A 72 -6.04 10.90 -29.22
C PRO A 72 -5.31 10.05 -30.28
N GLY A 73 -5.39 8.73 -30.21
CA GLY A 73 -4.72 7.82 -31.13
C GLY A 73 -3.30 7.54 -30.66
N ASP A 74 -2.32 8.22 -31.25
CA ASP A 74 -0.92 8.11 -30.84
C ASP A 74 -0.74 8.81 -29.47
N GLN A 75 -0.38 8.02 -28.45
CA GLN A 75 -0.27 8.46 -27.07
C GLN A 75 1.19 8.69 -26.62
N VAL A 76 2.16 8.71 -27.54
CA VAL A 76 3.58 8.97 -27.21
C VAL A 76 3.80 10.29 -26.47
N GLU A 77 2.95 11.30 -26.68
CA GLU A 77 3.02 12.57 -25.94
C GLU A 77 2.68 12.42 -24.44
N TYR A 78 1.87 11.42 -24.09
CA TYR A 78 1.44 11.10 -22.72
C TYR A 78 2.51 10.35 -21.90
N LEU A 79 3.76 10.34 -22.38
CA LEU A 79 4.91 9.84 -21.65
C LEU A 79 5.59 10.96 -20.85
N VAL A 80 5.59 10.84 -19.53
CA VAL A 80 6.23 11.78 -18.60
C VAL A 80 7.61 11.28 -18.22
N ASP A 81 8.66 12.02 -18.62
CA ASP A 81 10.06 11.63 -18.39
C ASP A 81 10.61 12.18 -17.07
N PHE A 82 11.05 11.30 -16.17
CA PHE A 82 11.64 11.61 -14.87
C PHE A 82 13.17 11.67 -14.84
N GLY A 83 13.84 11.38 -15.95
CA GLY A 83 15.30 11.30 -16.05
C GLY A 83 15.87 9.97 -15.58
N PHE A 84 15.17 9.26 -14.68
CA PHE A 84 15.45 7.88 -14.29
C PHE A 84 14.51 6.85 -14.95
N GLY A 85 13.49 7.31 -15.65
CA GLY A 85 12.53 6.48 -16.37
C GLY A 85 11.34 7.30 -16.85
N ARG A 86 10.44 6.69 -17.62
CA ARG A 86 9.23 7.34 -18.14
C ARG A 86 8.00 6.68 -17.54
N SER A 87 6.99 7.47 -17.21
CA SER A 87 5.69 6.99 -16.78
C SER A 87 4.65 7.43 -17.78
N GLU A 88 3.85 6.48 -18.22
CA GLU A 88 2.68 6.71 -19.06
C GLU A 88 1.54 7.25 -18.20
N VAL A 89 0.83 8.26 -18.70
CA VAL A 89 -0.36 8.80 -18.04
C VAL A 89 -1.57 8.68 -18.95
N ASP A 90 -2.70 8.36 -18.34
CA ASP A 90 -3.96 8.19 -19.06
C ASP A 90 -4.45 9.54 -19.62
N TRP A 91 -4.87 9.54 -20.89
CA TRP A 91 -5.29 10.75 -21.59
C TRP A 91 -6.59 11.37 -21.05
N ARG A 92 -7.42 10.63 -20.31
CA ARG A 92 -8.70 11.08 -19.74
C ARG A 92 -8.51 11.92 -18.48
N ASN A 93 -7.56 11.55 -17.64
CA ASN A 93 -7.43 12.08 -16.26
C ASN A 93 -5.99 12.45 -15.85
N LEU A 94 -5.00 12.20 -16.72
CA LEU A 94 -3.56 12.36 -16.51
C LEU A 94 -2.98 11.50 -15.37
N CYS A 95 -3.71 10.49 -14.92
CA CYS A 95 -3.26 9.57 -13.90
C CYS A 95 -2.16 8.65 -14.45
N PRO A 96 -1.11 8.34 -13.69
CA PRO A 96 -0.18 7.27 -14.05
C PRO A 96 -0.95 6.00 -14.37
N GLU A 97 -0.68 5.39 -15.52
CA GLU A 97 -1.33 4.12 -15.86
C GLU A 97 -0.86 3.01 -14.94
N SER A 98 -1.80 2.14 -14.54
CA SER A 98 -1.47 0.98 -13.72
C SER A 98 -0.53 0.05 -14.46
N LEU A 99 -0.82 -0.21 -15.74
CA LEU A 99 0.02 -0.96 -16.66
C LEU A 99 0.35 -0.05 -17.85
N ALA A 100 1.64 0.22 -18.06
CA ALA A 100 2.05 0.97 -19.25
C ALA A 100 1.88 0.12 -20.51
N GLU A 101 1.25 0.68 -21.55
CA GLU A 101 0.99 0.03 -22.83
C GLU A 101 2.06 0.40 -23.89
N LEU A 102 2.79 1.51 -23.70
CA LEU A 102 3.75 2.05 -24.66
C LEU A 102 5.22 1.71 -24.36
N GLY A 103 5.63 0.47 -24.57
CA GLY A 103 7.03 0.03 -24.39
C GLY A 103 7.41 -0.19 -22.91
N ASP A 104 8.72 -0.27 -22.62
CA ASP A 104 9.23 -0.55 -21.26
C ASP A 104 9.23 0.71 -20.38
N ASN A 105 8.04 1.20 -20.03
CA ASN A 105 7.86 2.34 -19.10
C ASN A 105 7.64 1.86 -17.67
N MET A 106 7.91 2.76 -16.72
CA MET A 106 7.69 2.52 -15.29
C MET A 106 6.21 2.39 -15.00
N GLN A 107 5.85 1.33 -14.27
CA GLN A 107 4.54 1.15 -13.66
C GLN A 107 4.47 1.92 -12.34
N LEU A 108 3.26 2.14 -11.82
CA LEU A 108 3.09 2.77 -10.50
C LEU A 108 3.87 2.05 -9.40
N SER A 109 3.94 0.71 -9.45
CA SER A 109 4.71 -0.10 -8.50
C SER A 109 6.22 0.10 -8.58
N ASP A 110 6.76 0.67 -9.67
CA ASP A 110 8.20 0.94 -9.78
C ASP A 110 8.59 2.26 -9.10
N PHE A 111 7.62 3.15 -8.87
CA PHE A 111 7.83 4.38 -8.11
C PHE A 111 7.90 4.15 -6.60
N ILE A 112 7.25 3.09 -6.13
CA ILE A 112 7.13 2.76 -4.73
C ILE A 112 7.96 1.50 -4.58
N ASP A 113 9.14 1.63 -4.00
CA ASP A 113 10.12 0.55 -3.85
C ASP A 113 9.58 -0.57 -2.95
N ILE A 114 8.65 -1.36 -3.48
CA ILE A 114 8.12 -2.58 -2.89
C ILE A 114 9.16 -3.64 -3.21
N GLY A 115 10.30 -3.56 -2.51
CA GLY A 115 11.40 -4.48 -2.71
C GLY A 115 11.00 -5.94 -2.49
N PRO A 116 11.78 -6.90 -3.00
CA PRO A 116 11.49 -8.34 -2.91
C PRO A 116 11.43 -8.88 -1.47
N ASP A 117 11.97 -8.13 -0.50
CA ASP A 117 11.94 -8.44 0.93
C ASP A 117 10.76 -7.79 1.67
N SER A 118 9.91 -7.03 0.96
CA SER A 118 8.69 -6.47 1.54
C SER A 118 7.63 -7.57 1.69
N LEU A 119 6.89 -7.54 2.79
CA LEU A 119 5.73 -8.42 3.03
C LEU A 119 4.54 -8.12 2.08
N LEU A 120 4.63 -7.08 1.27
CA LEU A 120 3.57 -6.65 0.36
C LEU A 120 3.75 -7.29 -1.01
N SER A 121 2.67 -7.85 -1.53
CA SER A 121 2.54 -8.31 -2.90
C SER A 121 1.87 -7.23 -3.76
N SER A 122 2.26 -7.15 -5.03
CA SER A 122 1.58 -6.33 -6.04
C SER A 122 0.93 -7.20 -7.11
N ARG A 123 -0.23 -6.77 -7.62
CA ARG A 123 -0.88 -7.31 -8.82
C ARG A 123 -1.37 -6.14 -9.65
N VAL A 124 -1.08 -6.18 -10.94
CA VAL A 124 -1.43 -5.11 -11.88
C VAL A 124 -2.29 -5.67 -12.99
N ASN A 125 -3.29 -4.90 -13.40
CA ASN A 125 -3.99 -5.07 -14.66
C ASN A 125 -4.09 -3.70 -15.37
N ASN A 126 -4.81 -3.65 -16.48
CA ASN A 126 -4.89 -2.42 -17.28
C ASN A 126 -5.41 -1.19 -16.52
N GLN A 127 -6.39 -1.39 -15.63
CA GLN A 127 -7.02 -0.31 -14.87
C GLN A 127 -6.44 -0.19 -13.46
N TYR A 128 -6.21 -1.32 -12.78
CA TYR A 128 -5.93 -1.36 -11.35
C TYR A 128 -4.51 -1.82 -11.01
N THR A 129 -3.89 -1.16 -10.04
CA THR A 129 -2.72 -1.64 -9.30
C THR A 129 -3.15 -1.98 -7.88
N LEU A 130 -3.02 -3.25 -7.50
CA LEU A 130 -3.36 -3.77 -6.19
C LEU A 130 -2.08 -4.02 -5.40
N ILE A 131 -1.95 -3.50 -4.18
CA ILE A 131 -0.76 -3.67 -3.33
C ILE A 131 -1.20 -4.03 -1.91
N GLY A 132 -0.71 -5.14 -1.35
CA GLY A 132 -1.10 -5.51 0.01
C GLY A 132 -0.55 -6.83 0.53
N PHE A 133 -1.07 -7.26 1.66
CA PHE A 133 -0.71 -8.53 2.30
C PHE A 133 -1.55 -9.69 1.75
N GLU A 134 -2.83 -9.45 1.48
CA GLU A 134 -3.78 -10.45 0.99
C GLU A 134 -4.58 -9.89 -0.18
N LEU A 135 -4.21 -10.30 -1.40
CA LEU A 135 -4.79 -9.79 -2.65
C LEU A 135 -5.75 -10.81 -3.28
N PRO A 136 -6.78 -10.34 -4.00
CA PRO A 136 -7.66 -11.21 -4.77
C PRO A 136 -6.92 -11.92 -5.92
N SER A 137 -7.25 -13.18 -6.15
CA SER A 137 -6.55 -14.07 -7.10
C SER A 137 -6.61 -13.62 -8.55
N ALA A 138 -7.64 -12.86 -8.93
CA ALA A 138 -7.91 -12.47 -10.32
C ALA A 138 -7.34 -11.09 -10.70
N GLY A 139 -6.62 -10.41 -9.80
CA GLY A 139 -6.14 -9.04 -10.02
C GLY A 139 -7.26 -8.01 -10.22
N GLN A 140 -8.51 -8.40 -9.96
CA GLN A 140 -9.69 -7.52 -9.95
C GLN A 140 -10.00 -7.15 -8.50
N PRO A 141 -10.27 -5.86 -8.21
CA PRO A 141 -10.61 -5.44 -6.86
C PRO A 141 -11.90 -6.10 -6.36
N THR A 142 -11.88 -6.51 -5.11
CA THR A 142 -12.97 -7.08 -4.32
C THR A 142 -13.15 -6.27 -3.03
N ASP A 143 -14.29 -6.41 -2.37
CA ASP A 143 -14.54 -5.79 -1.05
C ASP A 143 -13.92 -6.58 0.12
N GLN A 144 -13.31 -7.75 -0.16
CA GLN A 144 -12.61 -8.60 0.80
C GLN A 144 -11.09 -8.57 0.54
N GLY A 145 -10.28 -8.66 1.60
CA GLY A 145 -8.81 -8.71 1.57
C GLY A 145 -8.14 -7.70 2.52
N CYS A 146 -6.80 -7.65 2.45
CA CYS A 146 -5.95 -6.68 3.15
C CYS A 146 -4.95 -6.05 2.17
N TYR A 147 -5.42 -5.04 1.41
CA TYR A 147 -4.67 -4.41 0.32
C TYR A 147 -5.25 -3.05 -0.05
N LEU A 148 -4.51 -2.27 -0.82
CA LEU A 148 -4.97 -1.05 -1.45
C LEU A 148 -5.25 -1.27 -2.93
N ILE A 149 -6.17 -0.46 -3.46
CA ILE A 149 -6.59 -0.40 -4.86
C ILE A 149 -6.22 0.98 -5.37
N TYR A 150 -5.36 1.02 -6.37
CA TYR A 150 -5.17 2.20 -7.21
C TYR A 150 -5.96 2.03 -8.51
N ASP A 151 -6.85 2.96 -8.81
CA ASP A 151 -7.61 3.02 -10.07
C ASP A 151 -7.05 4.13 -10.96
N SER A 152 -6.29 3.70 -11.99
CA SER A 152 -5.72 4.62 -12.98
C SER A 152 -6.75 5.23 -13.92
N PHE A 153 -7.94 4.61 -14.07
CA PHE A 153 -8.99 5.09 -14.98
C PHE A 153 -10.08 5.91 -14.26
N GLY A 154 -9.88 6.24 -12.98
CA GLY A 154 -10.81 7.05 -12.21
C GLY A 154 -11.05 8.42 -12.88
N ASP A 155 -12.30 8.76 -13.15
CA ASP A 155 -12.69 10.02 -13.81
C ASP A 155 -13.49 10.89 -12.81
N PRO A 156 -13.06 12.13 -12.47
CA PRO A 156 -11.93 12.90 -13.05
C PRO A 156 -10.59 12.77 -12.33
N ILE A 157 -10.50 11.96 -11.26
CA ILE A 157 -9.32 11.82 -10.42
C ILE A 157 -8.92 10.36 -10.25
N CYS A 158 -7.62 10.13 -10.11
CA CYS A 158 -7.08 8.82 -9.76
C CYS A 158 -7.50 8.50 -8.34
N ASN A 159 -8.07 7.32 -8.13
CA ASN A 159 -8.61 6.95 -6.84
C ASN A 159 -7.69 5.93 -6.16
N VAL A 160 -7.44 6.13 -4.87
CA VAL A 160 -6.73 5.19 -4.01
C VAL A 160 -7.67 4.79 -2.89
N THR A 161 -7.98 3.50 -2.80
CA THR A 161 -8.89 2.96 -1.78
C THR A 161 -8.17 1.87 -1.00
N VAL A 162 -8.32 1.83 0.32
CA VAL A 162 -7.79 0.76 1.16
C VAL A 162 -8.91 -0.22 1.53
N VAL A 163 -8.64 -1.51 1.39
CA VAL A 163 -9.51 -2.63 1.79
C VAL A 163 -8.86 -3.32 2.99
N THR A 164 -9.57 -3.35 4.12
CA THR A 164 -9.02 -3.80 5.41
C THR A 164 -9.79 -4.94 6.05
N VAL A 165 -10.67 -5.61 5.30
CA VAL A 165 -11.61 -6.61 5.87
C VAL A 165 -10.89 -7.83 6.43
N ASP A 166 -9.81 -8.26 5.78
CA ASP A 166 -9.00 -9.43 6.16
C ASP A 166 -7.59 -9.03 6.66
N CYS A 167 -7.45 -7.80 7.19
CA CYS A 167 -6.24 -7.41 7.92
C CYS A 167 -6.26 -8.02 9.33
#